data_AF-A0A6L7QI81-F1
#
_entry.id   AF-A0A6L7QI81-F1
#
_cell.length_a   1.000
_cell.length_b   1.000
_cell.length_c   1.000
_cell.angle_alpha   90.00
_cell.angle_beta   90.00
_cell.angle_gamma   90.00
#
_symmetry.space_group_name_H-M   'P 1'
#
loop_
_entity.id
_entity.type
_entity.pdbx_description
1 polymer ?
#
loop_
_entity_poly.entity_id
_entity_poly.type
_entity_poly.pdbx_seq_one_letter_code
_entity_poly.pdbx_strand_id
1 'polypeptide(L)'
;MFPGGCSHACELETSMLLYLAPESVRKDKIKSEIAKTNKLGSKFLYTDLFSQGPMGLIEWTSQYSDTGVMGEAEKATAEKGKIVFEEASRNLAEFVEEYHAMKIEPRTRHQDQEPTFPLSFPTD
;
A
#
# COMPACT_ATOMS: atom_id res chain seq x y z
N MET A 1 -3.42 6.62 18.02
CA MET A 1 -2.05 6.26 17.62
C MET A 1 -1.73 7.06 16.38
N PHE A 2 -0.63 7.80 16.35
CA PHE A 2 -0.21 8.52 15.15
C PHE A 2 0.46 7.49 14.23
N PRO A 3 -0.04 7.24 13.00
CA PRO A 3 0.54 6.25 12.10
C PRO A 3 1.96 6.64 11.66
N GLY A 4 2.84 5.68 11.44
CA GLY A 4 4.20 5.90 10.95
C GLY A 4 5.17 4.73 11.08
N GLY A 5 4.69 3.53 11.41
CA GLY A 5 5.54 2.36 11.64
C GLY A 5 5.91 1.60 10.36
N CYS A 6 5.07 1.64 9.32
CA CYS A 6 5.23 0.85 8.11
C CYS A 6 4.89 1.66 6.85
N SER A 7 5.86 2.27 6.15
CA SER A 7 5.58 2.94 4.87
C SER A 7 6.51 2.51 3.73
N HIS A 8 7.83 2.55 3.94
CA HIS A 8 8.80 2.12 2.92
C HIS A 8 10.10 1.62 3.53
N ALA A 9 10.68 0.57 2.93
CA ALA A 9 11.76 -0.24 3.50
C ALA A 9 11.54 -0.55 4.99
N CYS A 10 10.27 -0.75 5.37
CA CYS A 10 9.82 -0.72 6.76
C CYS A 10 9.81 -2.12 7.41
N GLU A 11 9.18 -2.25 8.58
CA GLU A 11 9.05 -3.54 9.29
C GLU A 11 8.42 -4.61 8.39
N LEU A 12 7.32 -4.28 7.68
CA LEU A 12 6.63 -5.24 6.81
C LEU A 12 7.50 -5.71 5.64
N GLU A 13 8.01 -4.79 4.82
CA GLU A 13 8.77 -5.13 3.61
C GLU A 13 10.05 -5.90 3.96
N THR A 14 10.75 -5.45 5.02
CA THR A 14 11.95 -6.14 5.51
C THR A 14 11.60 -7.54 6.02
N SER A 15 10.50 -7.69 6.76
CA SER A 15 10.04 -9.00 7.25
C SER A 15 9.72 -9.95 6.08
N MET A 16 8.99 -9.47 5.06
CA MET A 16 8.65 -10.27 3.88
C MET A 16 9.89 -10.71 3.11
N LEU A 17 10.86 -9.83 2.88
CA LEU A 17 12.12 -10.22 2.23
C LEU A 17 12.95 -11.18 3.08
N LEU A 18 12.99 -11.03 4.40
CA LEU A 18 13.64 -11.99 5.29
C LEU A 18 13.00 -13.38 5.22
N TYR A 19 11.70 -13.48 4.92
CA TYR A 19 11.02 -14.74 4.71
C TYR A 19 11.27 -15.34 3.31
N LEU A 20 11.08 -14.55 2.26
CA LEU A 20 11.10 -15.02 0.88
C LEU A 20 12.52 -15.18 0.30
N ALA A 21 13.41 -14.27 0.65
CA ALA A 21 14.74 -14.12 0.04
C ALA A 21 15.75 -13.54 1.06
N PRO A 22 16.02 -14.22 2.19
CA PRO A 22 16.86 -13.70 3.28
C PRO A 22 18.29 -13.35 2.87
N GLU A 23 18.80 -13.92 1.79
CA GLU A 23 20.10 -13.63 1.18
C GLU A 23 20.13 -12.29 0.41
N SER A 24 18.96 -11.80 0.00
CA SER A 24 18.81 -10.50 -0.66
C SER A 24 18.80 -9.32 0.32
N VAL A 25 18.76 -9.60 1.64
CA VAL A 25 18.73 -8.58 2.70
C VAL A 25 20.11 -8.42 3.34
N ARG A 26 20.65 -7.19 3.28
CA ARG A 26 21.86 -6.80 4.03
C ARG A 26 21.52 -6.56 5.50
N LYS A 27 21.43 -7.65 6.28
CA LYS A 27 20.96 -7.68 7.67
C LYS A 27 21.74 -6.73 8.60
N ASP A 28 23.03 -6.55 8.33
CA ASP A 28 23.93 -5.62 9.05
C ASP A 28 23.58 -4.14 8.84
N LYS A 29 22.80 -3.82 7.80
CA LYS A 29 22.40 -2.46 7.42
C LYS A 29 20.96 -2.12 7.76
N ILE A 30 20.21 -3.02 8.41
CA ILE A 30 18.83 -2.75 8.80
C ILE A 30 18.84 -1.64 9.87
N LYS A 31 18.22 -0.51 9.55
CA LYS A 31 18.09 0.65 10.42
C LYS A 31 16.70 1.25 10.27
N SER A 32 16.10 1.61 11.38
CA SER A 32 14.79 2.28 11.39
C SER A 32 14.96 3.77 11.11
N GLU A 33 14.02 4.34 10.38
CA GLU A 33 13.90 5.78 10.24
C GLU A 33 12.43 6.16 10.16
N ILE A 34 11.96 6.97 11.11
CA ILE A 34 10.63 7.58 11.01
C ILE A 34 10.77 8.86 10.17
N ALA A 35 10.01 8.93 9.07
CA ALA A 35 10.02 10.05 8.14
C ALA A 35 9.82 11.38 8.87
N LYS A 36 10.60 12.41 8.50
CA LYS A 36 10.52 13.75 9.10
C LYS A 36 9.12 14.34 8.95
N THR A 37 8.42 14.07 7.85
CA THR A 37 7.02 14.47 7.62
C THR A 37 6.08 13.86 8.67
N ASN A 38 6.22 12.59 9.01
CA ASN A 38 5.43 11.95 10.08
C ASN A 38 5.80 12.51 11.47
N LYS A 39 7.07 12.88 11.69
CA LYS A 39 7.52 13.51 12.95
C LYS A 39 6.92 14.90 13.18
N LEU A 40 6.32 15.54 12.17
CA LEU A 40 5.61 16.82 12.34
C LEU A 40 4.38 16.69 13.25
N GLY A 41 3.86 15.48 13.47
CA GLY A 41 2.63 15.29 14.25
C GLY A 41 1.41 15.97 13.62
N SER A 42 1.45 16.21 12.31
CA SER A 42 0.40 16.91 11.59
C SER A 42 -0.82 16.02 11.36
N LYS A 43 -1.98 16.42 11.87
CA LYS A 43 -3.27 15.75 11.55
C LYS A 43 -3.58 15.68 10.05
N PHE A 44 -2.89 16.45 9.22
CA PHE A 44 -3.11 16.55 7.78
C PHE A 44 -2.05 15.82 6.94
N LEU A 45 -0.82 15.70 7.45
CA LEU A 45 0.35 15.24 6.70
C LEU A 45 1.04 14.11 7.46
N TYR A 46 0.80 12.88 7.02
CA TYR A 46 1.49 11.67 7.48
C TYR A 46 1.27 10.55 6.46
N THR A 47 2.14 9.54 6.46
CA THR A 47 1.97 8.34 5.64
C THR A 47 2.26 7.08 6.45
N ASP A 48 1.47 6.03 6.26
CA ASP A 48 1.64 4.69 6.82
C ASP A 48 0.92 3.70 5.91
N LEU A 49 1.17 2.41 6.08
CA LEU A 49 0.68 1.36 5.18
C LEU A 49 -0.85 1.31 5.15
N PHE A 50 -1.48 1.49 6.32
CA PHE A 50 -2.92 1.35 6.48
C PHE A 50 -3.67 2.69 6.52
N SER A 51 -2.96 3.82 6.54
CA SER A 51 -3.59 5.14 6.59
C SER A 51 -2.62 6.23 6.17
N GLN A 52 -3.16 7.29 5.56
CA GLN A 52 -2.42 8.50 5.22
C GLN A 52 -3.22 9.75 5.61
N GLY A 53 -2.52 10.87 5.73
CA GLY A 53 -3.14 12.18 5.92
C GLY A 53 -3.98 12.59 4.70
N PRO A 54 -5.02 13.41 4.89
CA PRO A 54 -5.90 13.87 3.80
C PRO A 54 -5.19 14.78 2.78
N MET A 55 -4.01 15.30 3.10
CA MET A 55 -3.25 16.17 2.21
C MET A 55 -2.09 15.40 1.58
N GLY A 56 -2.08 15.33 0.26
CA GLY A 56 -0.92 14.88 -0.51
C GLY A 56 0.10 16.00 -0.65
N LEU A 57 1.30 15.81 -0.10
CA LEU A 57 2.43 16.69 -0.29
C LEU A 57 3.51 15.92 -1.05
N ILE A 58 3.90 16.44 -2.22
CA ILE A 58 4.97 15.85 -3.03
C ILE A 58 6.28 16.54 -2.65
N GLU A 59 7.13 15.81 -1.94
CA GLU A 59 8.45 16.25 -1.50
C GLU A 59 9.52 15.38 -2.17
N TRP A 60 10.75 15.89 -2.27
CA TRP A 60 11.89 15.04 -2.60
C TRP A 60 12.15 14.07 -1.44
N THR A 61 12.42 12.79 -1.73
CA THR A 61 12.64 11.77 -0.68
C THR A 61 13.69 12.17 0.34
N SER A 62 14.77 12.82 -0.10
CA SER A 62 15.83 13.33 0.78
C SER A 62 15.37 14.40 1.78
N GLN A 63 14.21 15.05 1.55
CA GLN A 63 13.65 16.02 2.50
C GLN A 63 13.04 15.35 3.71
N TYR A 64 12.46 14.15 3.56
CA TYR A 64 11.75 13.46 4.64
C TYR A 64 12.41 12.16 5.10
N SER A 65 13.38 11.63 4.36
CA SER A 65 14.15 10.43 4.74
C SER A 65 15.62 10.58 4.32
N ASP A 66 16.54 10.41 5.27
CA ASP A 66 17.98 10.46 5.03
C ASP A 66 18.51 9.14 4.45
N THR A 67 17.84 8.01 4.78
CA THR A 67 18.27 6.65 4.39
C THR A 67 17.40 6.03 3.30
N GLY A 68 16.26 6.63 3.00
CA GLY A 68 15.18 6.04 2.21
C GLY A 68 14.20 5.20 3.03
N VAL A 69 14.52 4.86 4.29
CA VAL A 69 13.61 4.14 5.19
C VAL A 69 12.51 5.08 5.72
N MET A 70 11.29 4.55 5.79
CA MET A 70 10.13 5.16 6.41
C MET A 70 9.38 4.10 7.24
N GLY A 71 9.85 3.87 8.46
CA GLY A 71 9.27 2.92 9.41
C GLY A 71 10.29 2.25 10.34
N GLU A 72 9.81 1.24 11.07
CA GLU A 72 10.57 0.53 12.12
C GLU A 72 11.21 -0.77 11.62
N ALA A 73 12.10 -0.68 10.62
CA ALA A 73 12.73 -1.84 9.97
C ALA A 73 13.45 -2.78 10.95
N GLU A 74 14.00 -2.29 12.07
CA GLU A 74 14.73 -3.11 13.05
C GLU A 74 13.83 -4.08 13.83
N LYS A 75 12.51 -3.91 13.78
CA LYS A 75 11.55 -4.85 14.37
C LYS A 75 11.21 -6.03 13.46
N ALA A 76 11.75 -6.05 12.25
CA ALA A 76 11.41 -7.05 11.24
C ALA A 76 11.90 -8.45 11.62
N THR A 77 11.09 -9.46 11.31
CA THR A 77 11.46 -10.87 11.46
C THR A 77 10.92 -11.70 10.31
N ALA A 78 11.60 -12.80 9.95
CA ALA A 78 11.10 -13.72 8.93
C ALA A 78 9.73 -14.33 9.31
N GLU A 79 9.50 -14.59 10.61
CA GLU A 79 8.21 -15.11 11.11
C GLU A 79 7.05 -14.16 10.81
N LYS A 80 7.23 -12.85 11.07
CA LYS A 80 6.23 -11.83 10.71
C LYS A 80 6.01 -11.79 9.19
N GLY A 81 7.09 -11.91 8.42
CA GLY A 81 7.05 -11.95 6.97
C GLY A 81 6.22 -13.10 6.43
N LYS A 82 6.40 -14.29 7.00
CA LYS A 82 5.62 -15.49 6.67
C LYS A 82 4.13 -15.28 6.91
N ILE A 83 3.76 -14.84 8.12
CA ILE A 83 2.35 -14.63 8.49
C ILE A 83 1.67 -13.68 7.50
N VAL A 84 2.28 -12.52 7.23
CA VAL A 84 1.67 -11.53 6.34
C VAL A 84 1.65 -12.01 4.89
N PHE A 85 2.73 -12.64 4.40
CA PHE A 85 2.79 -13.12 3.02
C PHE A 85 1.74 -14.21 2.74
N GLU A 86 1.62 -15.19 3.63
CA GLU A 86 0.66 -16.30 3.48
C GLU A 86 -0.78 -15.77 3.55
N GLU A 87 -1.06 -14.84 4.47
CA GLU A 87 -2.38 -14.23 4.61
C GLU A 87 -2.74 -13.37 3.39
N ALA A 88 -1.86 -12.46 2.98
CA ALA A 88 -2.10 -11.57 1.85
C ALA A 88 -2.27 -12.36 0.54
N SER A 89 -1.44 -13.38 0.32
CA SER A 89 -1.51 -14.22 -0.87
C SER A 89 -2.79 -15.04 -0.93
N ARG A 90 -3.25 -15.57 0.22
CA ARG A 90 -4.50 -16.32 0.31
C ARG A 90 -5.71 -15.42 0.03
N ASN A 91 -5.80 -14.26 0.68
CA ASN A 91 -6.89 -13.30 0.44
C ASN A 91 -6.92 -12.82 -1.02
N LEU A 92 -5.75 -12.59 -1.64
CA LEU A 92 -5.68 -12.21 -3.04
C LEU A 92 -6.19 -13.34 -3.96
N ALA A 93 -5.78 -14.59 -3.70
CA ALA A 93 -6.26 -15.73 -4.48
C ALA A 93 -7.78 -15.92 -4.33
N GLU A 94 -8.31 -15.82 -3.11
CA GLU A 94 -9.76 -15.86 -2.84
C GLU A 94 -10.51 -14.76 -3.61
N PHE A 95 -9.99 -13.53 -3.59
CA PHE A 95 -10.58 -12.43 -4.35
C PHE A 95 -10.52 -12.66 -5.86
N VAL A 96 -9.43 -13.20 -6.39
CA VAL A 96 -9.31 -13.50 -7.83
C VAL A 96 -10.35 -14.54 -8.26
N GLU A 97 -10.57 -15.58 -7.46
CA GLU A 97 -11.61 -16.59 -7.72
C GLU A 97 -13.02 -15.99 -7.65
N GLU A 98 -13.31 -15.19 -6.61
CA GLU A 98 -14.58 -14.48 -6.49
C GLU A 98 -14.80 -13.55 -7.69
N TYR A 99 -13.79 -12.74 -8.04
CA TYR A 99 -13.84 -11.79 -9.14
C TYR A 99 -14.06 -12.48 -10.49
N HIS A 100 -13.39 -13.59 -10.73
CA HIS A 100 -13.58 -14.38 -11.94
C HIS A 100 -14.98 -15.01 -12.02
N ALA A 101 -15.56 -15.42 -10.89
CA ALA A 101 -16.90 -15.99 -10.82
C ALA A 101 -18.03 -14.95 -10.82
N MET A 102 -17.73 -13.66 -10.67
CA MET A 102 -18.75 -12.61 -10.63
C MET A 102 -19.55 -12.55 -11.94
N LYS A 103 -20.88 -12.64 -11.81
CA LYS A 103 -21.79 -12.42 -12.92
C LYS A 103 -21.77 -10.94 -13.31
N ILE A 104 -21.42 -10.66 -14.57
CA ILE A 104 -21.57 -9.33 -15.15
C ILE A 104 -23.05 -9.13 -15.48
N GLU A 105 -23.74 -8.33 -14.67
CA GLU A 105 -25.12 -7.95 -14.94
C GLU A 105 -25.21 -7.00 -16.15
N PRO A 106 -26.27 -7.08 -16.97
CA PRO A 106 -26.47 -6.16 -18.06
C PRO A 106 -26.62 -4.73 -17.54
N ARG A 107 -26.08 -3.77 -18.30
CA ARG A 107 -26.21 -2.35 -17.97
C ARG A 107 -27.67 -1.93 -18.12
N THR A 108 -28.27 -1.42 -17.05
CA THR A 108 -29.58 -0.75 -17.12
C THR A 108 -29.41 0.70 -17.52
N ARG A 109 -30.13 1.12 -18.58
CA ARG A 109 -30.22 2.52 -18.98
C ARG A 109 -31.17 3.25 -18.03
N HIS A 110 -30.66 4.21 -17.25
CA HIS A 110 -31.48 5.04 -16.34
C HIS A 110 -31.76 6.44 -16.89
N GLN A 111 -31.36 6.74 -18.13
CA GLN A 111 -31.69 8.01 -18.75
C GLN A 111 -33.11 7.96 -19.33
N ASP A 112 -33.98 8.88 -18.88
CA ASP A 112 -35.36 9.02 -19.38
C ASP A 112 -35.45 9.46 -20.85
N GLN A 113 -34.39 10.04 -21.41
CA GLN A 113 -34.33 10.50 -22.80
C GLN A 113 -33.09 10.00 -23.53
N GLU A 114 -33.23 9.76 -24.83
CA GLU A 114 -32.09 9.47 -25.71
C GLU A 114 -31.19 10.71 -25.83
N PRO A 115 -29.85 10.54 -25.92
CA PRO A 115 -28.93 11.65 -26.06
C PRO A 115 -29.19 12.28 -27.43
N THR A 116 -29.30 13.60 -27.47
CA THR A 116 -29.50 14.35 -28.72
C THR A 116 -28.20 14.53 -29.51
N PHE A 117 -27.11 13.91 -29.05
CA PHE A 117 -25.79 13.96 -29.64
C PHE A 117 -25.15 12.56 -29.66
N PRO A 118 -24.26 12.27 -30.63
CA PRO A 118 -23.62 10.96 -30.71
C PRO A 118 -22.68 10.72 -29.52
N LEU A 119 -22.82 9.55 -28.89
CA LEU A 119 -21.92 9.12 -27.82
C LEU A 119 -20.62 8.55 -28.41
N SER A 120 -19.51 8.76 -27.70
CA SER A 120 -18.18 8.27 -28.09
C SER A 120 -17.92 6.81 -27.71
N PHE A 121 -18.95 6.07 -27.29
CA PHE A 121 -18.87 4.67 -26.90
C PHE A 121 -20.10 3.90 -27.41
N PRO A 122 -19.96 2.60 -27.72
CA PRO A 122 -21.07 1.76 -28.17
C PRO A 122 -22.20 1.73 -27.15
N THR A 123 -23.43 1.66 -27.64
CA THR A 123 -24.65 1.67 -26.82
C THR A 123 -25.36 0.32 -26.81
N ASP A 124 -24.74 -0.67 -27.42
CA ASP A 124 -25.21 -2.02 -27.73
C ASP A 124 -24.36 -3.09 -27.04
#